data_AF-A0A4U0RZ30-F1
#
_entry.id   AF-A0A4U0RZ30-F1
#
_cell.length_a   1.000
_cell.length_b   1.000
_cell.length_c   1.000
_cell.angle_alpha   90.00
_cell.angle_beta   90.00
_cell.angle_gamma   90.00
#
_symmetry.space_group_name_H-M   'P 1'
#
loop_
_entity.id
_entity.type
_entity.pdbx_description
1 polymer ?
#
loop_
_entity_poly.entity_id
_entity_poly.type
_entity_poly.pdbx_seq_one_letter_code
_entity_poly.pdbx_strand_id
1 'polypeptide(L)'
;MTCPTAPNIIFCMSDQVRADFTKGMGFALNTMPFLDSLAAQGTRFRRAYTTAPACVPARTSLLTGRWPSTHRIRQNSNAGTTLVSRGDDLVDVLRGAGYWSVDTRL
;
A
#
# COMPACT_ATOMS: atom_id res chain seq x y z
N MET A 1 -3.30 10.93 -25.21
CA MET A 1 -2.66 10.02 -24.24
C MET A 1 -3.60 8.83 -24.04
N THR A 2 -3.41 7.75 -24.78
CA THR A 2 -4.29 6.57 -24.70
C THR A 2 -3.81 5.71 -23.55
N CYS A 3 -4.62 5.55 -22.50
CA CYS A 3 -4.30 4.62 -21.43
C CYS A 3 -4.44 3.19 -21.97
N PRO A 4 -3.47 2.29 -21.77
CA PRO A 4 -3.64 0.89 -22.11
C PRO A 4 -4.90 0.33 -21.45
N THR A 5 -5.61 -0.57 -22.13
CA THR A 5 -6.82 -1.21 -21.58
C THR A 5 -6.54 -2.09 -20.36
N ALA A 6 -5.29 -2.55 -20.21
CA ALA A 6 -4.80 -3.28 -19.04
C ALA A 6 -3.34 -2.87 -18.74
N PRO A 7 -3.09 -1.77 -17.99
CA PRO A 7 -1.75 -1.34 -17.66
C PRO A 7 -1.14 -2.25 -16.60
N ASN A 8 0.20 -2.42 -16.61
CA ASN A 8 0.91 -3.06 -15.52
C ASN A 8 0.80 -2.22 -14.24
N ILE A 9 0.57 -2.88 -13.11
CA ILE A 9 0.41 -2.22 -11.81
C ILE A 9 1.60 -2.61 -10.93
N ILE A 10 2.33 -1.60 -10.47
CA ILE A 10 3.42 -1.78 -9.49
C ILE A 10 2.94 -1.18 -8.17
N PHE A 11 2.84 -2.02 -7.15
CA PHE A 11 2.51 -1.60 -5.80
C PHE A 11 3.78 -1.63 -4.94
N CYS A 12 4.29 -0.45 -4.58
CA CYS A 12 5.47 -0.29 -3.73
C CYS A 12 5.08 0.27 -2.36
N MET A 13 5.41 -0.44 -1.30
CA MET A 13 5.12 -0.05 0.08
C MET A 13 6.42 -0.04 0.89
N SER A 14 6.77 1.11 1.47
CA SER A 14 7.85 1.23 2.44
C SER A 14 7.34 0.98 3.86
N ASP A 15 8.10 0.28 4.70
CA ASP A 15 7.77 0.11 6.12
C ASP A 15 8.27 1.30 6.96
N GLN A 16 7.44 1.74 7.92
CA GLN A 16 7.76 2.74 8.93
C GLN A 16 8.18 4.14 8.43
N VAL A 17 7.94 4.49 7.16
CA VAL A 17 8.26 5.81 6.63
C VAL A 17 7.23 6.85 7.07
N ARG A 18 7.73 7.97 7.60
CA ARG A 18 6.91 9.15 7.93
C ARG A 18 6.54 9.95 6.68
N ALA A 19 5.37 10.57 6.71
CA ALA A 19 4.85 11.36 5.59
C ALA A 19 5.72 12.59 5.23
N ASP A 20 6.45 13.14 6.19
CA ASP A 20 7.30 14.33 6.05
C ASP A 20 8.77 14.02 5.79
N PHE A 21 9.12 12.74 5.53
CA PHE A 21 10.52 12.31 5.46
C PHE A 21 11.24 12.71 4.17
N THR A 22 10.53 13.16 3.13
CA THR A 22 11.10 13.56 1.83
C THR A 22 11.38 15.05 1.76
N LYS A 23 12.38 15.48 0.97
CA LYS A 23 12.66 16.91 0.73
C LYS A 23 11.43 17.62 0.15
N GLY A 24 10.68 16.98 -0.76
CA GLY A 24 9.43 17.51 -1.32
C GLY A 24 8.30 17.75 -0.29
N MET A 25 8.45 17.31 0.96
CA MET A 25 7.50 17.57 2.06
C MET A 25 8.07 18.49 3.14
N GLY A 26 9.25 19.04 2.92
CA GLY A 26 9.91 19.95 3.86
C GLY A 26 10.96 19.30 4.76
N PHE A 27 11.35 18.05 4.52
CA PHE A 27 12.49 17.45 5.23
C PHE A 27 13.79 18.19 4.87
N ALA A 28 14.69 18.36 5.85
CA ALA A 28 15.93 19.10 5.65
C ALA A 28 16.89 18.42 4.66
N LEU A 29 16.87 17.09 4.61
CA LEU A 29 17.76 16.28 3.76
C LEU A 29 17.02 15.69 2.56
N ASN A 30 17.74 15.46 1.46
CA ASN A 30 17.23 14.74 0.30
C ASN A 30 17.36 13.23 0.50
N THR A 31 16.47 12.65 1.29
CA THR A 31 16.51 11.23 1.69
C THR A 31 16.01 10.27 0.60
N MET A 32 15.05 10.70 -0.23
CA MET A 32 14.35 9.85 -1.19
C MET A 32 14.17 10.55 -2.56
N PRO A 33 15.26 10.89 -3.27
CA PRO A 33 15.20 11.65 -4.52
C PRO A 33 14.36 11.00 -5.62
N PHE A 34 14.37 9.66 -5.71
CA PHE A 34 13.56 8.92 -6.69
C PHE A 34 12.06 8.96 -6.39
N LEU A 35 11.67 9.04 -5.11
CA LEU A 35 10.27 9.18 -4.74
C LEU A 35 9.77 10.59 -5.05
N ASP A 36 10.57 11.62 -4.79
CA ASP A 36 10.24 12.99 -5.15
C ASP A 36 10.18 13.18 -6.69
N SER A 37 11.04 12.52 -7.47
CA SER A 37 10.96 12.56 -8.94
C SER A 37 9.74 11.82 -9.50
N LEU A 38 9.32 10.71 -8.87
CA LEU A 38 8.09 10.01 -9.20
C LEU A 38 6.87 10.88 -8.89
N ALA A 39 6.86 11.55 -7.74
CA ALA A 39 5.79 12.46 -7.34
C ALA A 39 5.65 13.65 -8.29
N ALA A 40 6.76 14.17 -8.85
CA ALA A 40 6.75 15.27 -9.83
C ALA A 40 6.13 14.87 -11.18
N GLN A 41 6.17 13.59 -11.53
CA GLN A 41 5.60 13.03 -12.76
C GLN A 41 4.19 12.45 -12.56
N GLY A 42 3.69 12.46 -11.31
CA GLY A 42 2.45 11.79 -10.92
C GLY A 42 1.59 12.66 -10.02
N THR A 43 0.83 12.00 -9.14
CA THR A 43 -0.02 12.67 -8.16
C THR A 43 0.43 12.34 -6.75
N ARG A 44 0.62 13.38 -5.93
CA ARG A 44 0.98 13.25 -4.52
C ARG A 44 -0.23 13.54 -3.62
N PHE A 45 -0.66 12.54 -2.86
CA PHE A 45 -1.72 12.71 -1.87
C PHE A 45 -1.15 13.29 -0.57
N ARG A 46 -1.47 14.56 -0.27
CA ARG A 46 -1.00 15.24 0.96
C ARG A 46 -1.75 14.83 2.23
N ARG A 47 -2.87 14.13 2.07
CA ARG A 47 -3.78 13.69 3.14
C ARG A 47 -4.15 12.22 2.95
N ALA A 48 -3.16 11.35 3.03
CA ALA A 48 -3.33 9.90 3.03
C ALA A 48 -3.07 9.38 4.45
N TYR A 49 -4.03 8.65 5.02
CA TYR A 49 -3.99 8.17 6.40
C TYR A 49 -4.06 6.64 6.45
N THR A 50 -3.24 6.03 7.31
CA THR A 50 -3.33 4.60 7.60
C THR A 50 -4.58 4.31 8.43
N THR A 51 -5.19 3.14 8.23
CA THR A 51 -6.34 2.68 9.01
C THR A 51 -5.95 2.23 10.42
N ALA A 52 -4.67 1.89 10.64
CA ALA A 52 -4.14 1.46 11.92
C ALA A 52 -2.67 1.87 12.08
N PRO A 53 -2.22 2.27 13.28
CA PRO A 53 -0.83 2.58 13.56
C PRO A 53 0.00 1.32 13.87
N ALA A 54 -0.25 0.21 13.15
CA ALA A 54 0.47 -1.04 13.30
C ALA A 54 0.56 -1.79 11.97
N CYS A 55 1.68 -2.48 11.74
CA CYS A 55 2.07 -2.97 10.43
C CYS A 55 1.11 -4.02 9.84
N VAL A 56 0.78 -5.08 10.59
CA VAL A 56 -0.14 -6.13 10.13
C VAL A 56 -1.55 -5.58 9.89
N PRO A 57 -2.22 -4.89 10.84
CA PRO A 57 -3.58 -4.42 10.59
C PRO A 57 -3.65 -3.38 9.46
N ALA A 58 -2.65 -2.50 9.33
CA ALA A 58 -2.60 -1.54 8.22
C ALA A 58 -2.47 -2.24 6.85
N ARG A 59 -1.57 -3.23 6.74
CA ARG A 59 -1.38 -4.02 5.50
C ARG A 59 -2.62 -4.84 5.17
N THR A 60 -3.25 -5.45 6.16
CA THR A 60 -4.51 -6.18 5.96
C THR A 60 -5.61 -5.25 5.45
N SER A 61 -5.82 -4.09 6.07
CA SER A 61 -6.82 -3.14 5.60
C SER A 61 -6.55 -2.65 4.19
N LEU A 62 -5.27 -2.39 3.86
CA LEU A 62 -4.85 -1.92 2.55
C LEU A 62 -5.12 -2.94 1.45
N LEU A 63 -4.79 -4.21 1.70
CA LEU A 63 -5.00 -5.29 0.73
C LEU A 63 -6.47 -5.67 0.59
N THR A 64 -7.25 -5.65 1.68
CA THR A 64 -8.66 -6.06 1.66
C THR A 64 -9.64 -4.93 1.37
N GLY A 65 -9.20 -3.67 1.44
CA GLY A 65 -10.07 -2.50 1.37
C GLY A 65 -11.04 -2.36 2.56
N ARG A 66 -10.79 -3.06 3.67
CA ARG A 66 -11.69 -3.14 4.84
C ARG A 66 -11.05 -2.54 6.08
N TRP A 67 -11.87 -1.97 6.96
CA TRP A 67 -11.39 -1.44 8.24
C TRP A 67 -10.94 -2.54 9.21
N PRO A 68 -10.02 -2.25 10.15
CA PRO A 68 -9.62 -3.18 11.21
C PRO A 68 -10.78 -3.69 12.08
N SER A 69 -11.88 -2.94 12.16
CA SER A 69 -13.11 -3.37 12.81
C SER A 69 -13.80 -4.52 12.08
N THR A 70 -13.73 -4.55 10.75
CA THR A 70 -14.36 -5.57 9.90
C THR A 70 -13.56 -6.86 9.88
N HIS A 71 -12.24 -6.78 9.64
CA HIS A 71 -11.39 -7.97 9.54
C HIS A 71 -10.81 -8.42 10.89
N ARG A 72 -11.08 -7.70 11.99
CA ARG A 72 -10.74 -8.05 13.39
C ARG A 72 -9.25 -8.18 13.74
N ILE A 73 -8.35 -8.08 12.77
CA ILE A 73 -6.91 -7.96 13.00
C ILE A 73 -6.61 -6.55 13.51
N ARG A 74 -6.22 -6.42 14.78
CA ARG A 74 -5.96 -5.14 15.45
C ARG A 74 -4.53 -4.99 15.98
N GLN A 75 -3.77 -6.07 16.02
CA GLN A 75 -2.40 -6.11 16.55
C GLN A 75 -1.55 -7.02 15.67
N ASN A 76 -0.24 -6.80 15.66
CA ASN A 76 0.70 -7.62 14.89
C ASN A 76 0.74 -9.08 15.37
N SER A 77 0.59 -9.30 16.68
CA SER A 77 0.52 -10.63 17.30
C SER A 77 -0.76 -11.41 16.93
N ASN A 78 -1.80 -10.74 16.43
CA ASN A 78 -3.12 -11.33 16.21
C ASN A 78 -3.29 -11.81 14.75
N ALA A 79 -2.20 -11.89 13.99
CA ALA A 79 -2.22 -12.37 12.60
C ALA A 79 -2.68 -13.83 12.47
N GLY A 80 -2.51 -14.65 13.51
CA GLY A 80 -2.84 -16.08 13.47
C GLY A 80 -4.32 -16.44 13.70
N THR A 81 -5.16 -15.50 14.14
CA THR A 81 -6.51 -15.81 14.66
C THR A 81 -7.65 -15.46 13.71
N THR A 82 -7.39 -14.80 12.58
CA THR A 82 -8.43 -14.47 11.61
C THR A 82 -7.85 -14.58 10.21
N LEU A 83 -8.11 -15.73 9.58
CA LEU A 83 -7.91 -15.94 8.16
C LEU A 83 -8.76 -14.90 7.44
N VAL A 84 -8.13 -13.86 6.91
CA VAL A 84 -8.69 -13.18 5.74
C VAL A 84 -8.84 -14.29 4.71
N SER A 85 -10.08 -14.68 4.44
CA SER A 85 -10.36 -15.76 3.50
C SER A 85 -9.72 -15.41 2.15
N ARG A 86 -8.93 -16.36 1.63
CA ARG A 86 -8.48 -16.37 0.22
C ARG A 86 -9.69 -16.03 -0.66
N GLY A 87 -9.64 -14.95 -1.42
CA GLY A 87 -10.69 -14.52 -2.35
C GLY A 87 -11.16 -13.06 -2.23
N ASP A 88 -10.76 -12.32 -1.20
CA ASP A 88 -11.32 -10.99 -0.86
C ASP A 88 -10.27 -9.86 -0.80
N ASP A 89 -9.09 -10.07 -1.39
CA ASP A 89 -8.02 -9.06 -1.39
C ASP A 89 -7.70 -8.54 -2.80
N LEU A 90 -6.93 -7.45 -2.85
CA LEU A 90 -6.51 -6.76 -4.06
C LEU A 90 -5.85 -7.71 -5.07
N VAL A 91 -5.09 -8.70 -4.61
CA VAL A 91 -4.38 -9.64 -5.48
C VAL A 91 -5.38 -10.57 -6.16
N ASP A 92 -6.37 -11.08 -5.43
CA ASP A 92 -7.42 -11.92 -5.98
C ASP A 92 -8.31 -11.15 -6.97
N VAL A 93 -8.65 -9.89 -6.67
CA VAL A 93 -9.38 -9.02 -7.59
C VAL A 93 -8.60 -8.81 -8.89
N LEU A 94 -7.29 -8.52 -8.80
CA LEU A 94 -6.45 -8.35 -9.97
C LEU A 94 -6.31 -9.64 -10.78
N ARG A 95 -6.14 -10.80 -10.12
CA ARG A 95 -6.13 -12.11 -10.80
C ARG A 95 -7.43 -12.41 -11.52
N GLY A 96 -8.58 -12.10 -10.90
CA GLY A 96 -9.90 -12.22 -11.53
C GLY A 96 -10.04 -11.35 -12.78
N ALA A 97 -9.34 -10.21 -12.83
CA ALA A 97 -9.27 -9.32 -13.99
C ALA A 97 -8.21 -9.74 -15.05
N GLY A 98 -7.55 -10.90 -14.89
CA GLY A 98 -6.58 -11.43 -15.84
C GLY A 98 -5.12 -11.01 -15.60
N TYR A 99 -4.82 -10.38 -14.46
CA TYR A 99 -3.45 -10.03 -14.10
C TYR A 99 -2.70 -11.20 -13.47
N TRP A 100 -1.40 -11.31 -13.78
CA TRP A 100 -0.48 -12.12 -13.01
C TRP A 100 0.18 -11.29 -11.90
N SER A 101 0.35 -11.88 -10.72
CA SER A 101 0.90 -11.23 -9.53
C SER A 101 2.25 -11.85 -9.16
N VAL A 102 3.25 -11.00 -8.90
CA VAL A 102 4.55 -11.41 -8.35
C VAL A 102 4.79 -10.64 -7.05
N ASP A 103 5.07 -11.34 -5.96
CA ASP A 103 5.48 -10.76 -4.67
C ASP A 103 7.01 -10.83 -4.56
N THR A 104 7.66 -9.67 -4.65
CA THR A 104 9.11 -9.54 -4.39
C THR A 104 9.29 -8.95 -3.01
N ARG A 105 9.58 -9.80 -2.02
CA ARG A 105 9.99 -9.34 -0.69
C ARG A 105 11.43 -8.80 -0.78
N LEU A 106 11.57 -7.50 -0.61
CA LEU A 106 12.86 -6.80 -0.43
C LEU A 106 13.10 -6.54 1.06
#